data_AF-A0A9E1JP43-F1
#
_entry.id   AF-A0A9E1JP43-F1
#
_cell.length_a   1.000
_cell.length_b   1.000
_cell.length_c   1.000
_cell.angle_alpha   90.00
_cell.angle_beta   90.00
_cell.angle_gamma   90.00
#
_symmetry.space_group_name_H-M   'P 1'
#
loop_
_entity.id
_entity.type
_entity.pdbx_description
1 polymer ?
#
loop_
_entity_poly.entity_id
_entity_poly.type
_entity_poly.pdbx_seq_one_letter_code
_entity_poly.pdbx_strand_id
1 'polypeptide(L)'
;MKDERVGLIKQVILVEDAIELGYSIELELFDVLAELIEKTTSGHYTGSKPPQKSYADEISGLELFAFVVEIDRFEEPVYFKFSISQDGLWLVSLHIDRKE
;
A
#
# COMPACT_ATOMS: atom_id res chain seq x y z
N MET A 1 19.25 -14.30 2.29
CA MET A 1 18.37 -13.47 1.44
C MET A 1 17.05 -13.40 2.19
N LYS A 2 16.59 -12.21 2.59
CA LYS A 2 15.25 -12.11 3.19
C LYS A 2 14.26 -12.31 2.05
N ASP A 3 13.36 -13.28 2.17
CA ASP A 3 12.24 -13.49 1.25
C ASP A 3 11.33 -12.26 1.34
N GLU A 4 11.55 -11.25 0.51
CA GLU A 4 10.67 -10.09 0.39
C GLU A 4 9.46 -10.48 -0.45
N ARG A 5 8.44 -11.04 0.21
CA ARG A 5 7.19 -11.47 -0.46
C ARG A 5 6.16 -10.36 -0.42
N VAL A 6 6.10 -9.58 -1.50
CA VAL A 6 5.03 -8.61 -1.77
C VAL A 6 4.16 -9.15 -2.91
N GLY A 7 2.89 -9.41 -2.63
CA GLY A 7 1.87 -9.73 -3.63
C GLY A 7 1.11 -8.48 -4.05
N LEU A 8 0.77 -8.37 -5.34
CA LEU A 8 0.04 -7.23 -5.90
C LEU A 8 -1.39 -7.62 -6.25
N ILE A 9 -2.37 -6.95 -5.64
CA ILE A 9 -3.79 -7.09 -5.96
C ILE A 9 -4.18 -6.05 -6.99
N LYS A 10 -4.94 -6.46 -8.02
CA LYS A 10 -5.37 -5.58 -9.13
C LYS A 10 -4.20 -4.83 -9.80
N GLN A 11 -3.20 -5.60 -10.27
CA GLN A 11 -1.96 -5.10 -10.85
C GLN A 11 -2.13 -3.96 -11.86
N VAL A 12 -3.13 -4.02 -12.74
CA VAL A 12 -3.38 -2.97 -13.74
C VAL A 12 -3.62 -1.60 -13.09
N ILE A 13 -4.42 -1.55 -12.02
CA ILE A 13 -4.71 -0.31 -11.30
C ILE A 13 -3.46 0.21 -10.60
N LEU A 14 -2.69 -0.67 -9.97
CA LEU A 14 -1.44 -0.28 -9.30
C LEU A 14 -0.40 0.28 -10.29
N VAL A 15 -0.36 -0.24 -11.52
CA VAL A 15 0.51 0.31 -12.58
C VAL A 15 0.07 1.71 -12.98
N GLU A 16 -1.23 1.93 -13.16
CA GLU A 16 -1.78 3.26 -13.47
C GLU A 16 -1.48 4.26 -12.34
N ASP A 17 -1.71 3.87 -11.09
CA ASP A 17 -1.43 4.69 -9.92
C ASP A 17 0.08 5.00 -9.77
N ALA A 18 0.95 4.04 -10.11
CA ALA A 18 2.40 4.25 -10.10
C ALA A 18 2.85 5.26 -11.15
N ILE A 19 2.25 5.22 -12.35
CA ILE A 19 2.49 6.22 -13.40
C ILE A 19 2.06 7.61 -12.92
N GLU A 20 0.91 7.71 -12.25
CA GLU A 20 0.40 8.98 -11.71
C GLU A 20 1.31 9.54 -10.61
N LEU A 21 1.81 8.69 -9.70
CA LEU A 21 2.79 9.06 -8.68
C LEU A 21 4.18 9.34 -9.25
N GLY A 22 4.44 8.97 -10.50
CA GLY A 22 5.71 9.24 -11.18
C GLY A 22 6.85 8.31 -10.79
N TYR A 23 6.57 7.05 -10.42
CA TYR A 23 7.60 6.03 -10.14
C TYR A 23 7.44 4.77 -10.99
N SER A 24 8.53 4.02 -11.16
CA SER A 24 8.50 2.71 -11.81
C SER A 24 8.11 1.62 -10.81
N ILE A 25 6.92 1.02 -10.97
CA ILE A 25 6.49 -0.10 -10.12
C ILE A 25 7.42 -1.33 -10.20
N GLU A 26 8.09 -1.54 -11.32
CA GLU A 26 9.00 -2.68 -11.49
C GLU A 26 10.36 -2.45 -10.80
N LEU A 27 10.83 -1.19 -10.75
CA LEU A 27 12.18 -0.87 -10.29
C LEU A 27 12.21 -0.28 -8.87
N GLU A 28 11.16 0.42 -8.46
CA GLU A 28 11.19 1.30 -7.28
C GLU A 28 10.13 0.93 -6.23
N LEU A 29 9.24 -0.04 -6.49
CA LEU A 29 8.15 -0.37 -5.57
C LEU A 29 8.63 -0.69 -4.14
N PHE A 30 9.70 -1.47 -4.00
CA PHE A 30 10.21 -1.83 -2.67
C PHE A 30 10.80 -0.63 -1.94
N ASP A 31 11.46 0.29 -2.64
CA ASP A 31 11.98 1.53 -2.06
C ASP A 31 10.84 2.43 -1.60
N VAL A 32 9.81 2.60 -2.45
CA VAL A 32 8.59 3.36 -2.12
C VAL A 32 7.90 2.76 -0.90
N LEU A 33 7.72 1.44 -0.85
CA LEU A 33 7.09 0.77 0.30
C LEU A 33 7.94 0.91 1.57
N ALA A 34 9.26 0.79 1.48
CA ALA A 34 10.16 0.96 2.62
C ALA A 34 10.04 2.37 3.21
N GLU A 35 10.07 3.40 2.37
CA GLU A 35 9.91 4.81 2.77
C GLU A 35 8.54 5.05 3.43
N LEU A 36 7.44 4.55 2.83
CA LEU A 36 6.10 4.64 3.40
C LEU A 36 6.01 3.98 4.77
N ILE A 37 6.52 2.75 4.90
CA ILE A 37 6.49 1.99 6.16
C ILE A 37 7.33 2.69 7.24
N GLU A 38 8.53 3.18 6.90
CA GLU A 38 9.41 3.88 7.84
C GLU A 38 8.77 5.15 8.41
N LYS A 39 8.03 5.89 7.59
CA LYS A 39 7.34 7.13 8.00
C LYS A 39 5.97 6.87 8.65
N THR A 40 5.45 5.65 8.58
CA THR A 40 4.10 5.33 9.08
C THR A 40 4.05 5.30 10.61
N THR A 41 3.02 5.94 11.17
CA THR A 41 2.66 5.84 12.59
C THR A 41 1.18 5.47 12.73
N SER A 42 0.75 5.11 13.94
CA SER A 42 -0.67 4.83 14.21
C SER A 42 -1.59 6.04 13.96
N GLY A 43 -1.05 7.26 13.95
CA GLY A 43 -1.80 8.48 13.64
C GLY A 43 -2.15 8.63 12.15
N HIS A 44 -1.46 7.91 11.27
CA HIS A 44 -1.69 7.93 9.82
C HIS A 44 -2.80 6.96 9.38
N TYR A 45 -3.29 6.13 10.31
CA TYR A 45 -4.31 5.13 10.00
C TYR A 45 -5.66 5.79 9.70
N THR A 46 -6.17 5.56 8.49
CA THR A 46 -7.43 6.10 7.99
C THR A 46 -8.52 5.02 7.81
N GLY A 47 -8.19 3.76 8.10
CA GLY A 47 -9.15 2.65 8.04
C GLY A 47 -10.19 2.66 9.18
N SER A 48 -11.15 1.75 9.09
CA SER A 48 -12.18 1.58 10.14
C SER A 48 -11.62 0.97 11.42
N LYS A 49 -12.37 1.07 12.53
CA LYS A 49 -12.10 0.41 13.79
C LYS A 49 -13.31 -0.45 14.19
N PRO A 50 -13.25 -1.79 14.08
CA PRO A 50 -12.10 -2.61 13.67
C PRO A 50 -11.75 -2.47 12.17
N PRO A 51 -10.53 -2.87 11.73
CA PRO A 51 -10.18 -2.90 10.32
C PRO A 51 -11.18 -3.70 9.49
N GLN A 52 -11.47 -3.26 8.27
CA GLN A 52 -12.31 -4.01 7.35
C GLN A 52 -11.59 -5.29 6.93
N LYS A 53 -12.36 -6.34 6.64
CA LYS A 53 -11.82 -7.58 6.07
C LYS A 53 -11.94 -7.55 4.55
N SER A 54 -10.93 -8.09 3.86
CA SER A 54 -10.98 -8.23 2.40
C SER A 54 -11.93 -9.35 1.98
N TYR A 55 -12.59 -9.14 0.84
CA TYR A 55 -13.39 -10.13 0.12
C TYR A 55 -12.69 -10.63 -1.15
N ALA A 56 -11.51 -10.08 -1.49
CA ALA A 56 -10.74 -10.56 -2.64
C ALA A 56 -10.24 -11.98 -2.37
N ASP A 57 -10.33 -12.86 -3.36
CA ASP A 57 -10.08 -14.29 -3.20
C ASP A 57 -8.70 -14.59 -2.61
N GLU A 58 -7.67 -13.83 -3.02
CA GLU A 58 -6.27 -14.01 -2.62
C GLU A 58 -6.01 -13.66 -1.14
N ILE A 59 -6.82 -12.77 -0.57
CA ILE A 59 -6.64 -12.22 0.79
C ILE A 59 -7.93 -12.27 1.59
N SER A 60 -8.83 -13.19 1.25
CA SER A 60 -10.17 -13.27 1.81
C SER A 60 -10.13 -13.46 3.32
N GLY A 61 -10.85 -12.59 4.04
CA GLY A 61 -10.92 -12.61 5.50
C GLY A 61 -9.73 -11.96 6.23
N LEU A 62 -8.67 -11.53 5.52
CA LEU A 62 -7.56 -10.77 6.09
C LEU A 62 -7.97 -9.33 6.37
N GLU A 63 -7.38 -8.74 7.41
CA GLU A 63 -7.57 -7.33 7.74
C GLU A 63 -6.92 -6.41 6.70
N LEU A 64 -7.61 -5.33 6.37
CA LEU A 64 -7.15 -4.27 5.47
C LEU A 64 -6.67 -3.09 6.30
N PHE A 65 -5.38 -2.78 6.18
CA PHE A 65 -4.77 -1.63 6.81
C PHE A 65 -4.59 -0.53 5.77
N ALA A 66 -5.19 0.63 6.01
CA ALA A 66 -5.14 1.79 5.13
C ALA A 66 -4.53 2.98 5.86
N PHE A 67 -3.56 3.62 5.21
CA PHE A 67 -2.82 4.76 5.75
C PHE A 67 -2.69 5.85 4.70
N VAL A 68 -2.61 7.10 5.17
CA VAL A 68 -2.22 8.26 4.36
C VAL A 68 -0.93 8.82 4.95
N VAL A 69 0.13 8.89 4.15
CA VAL A 69 1.48 9.25 4.63
C VAL A 69 2.15 10.19 3.64
N GLU A 70 2.78 11.23 4.18
CA GLU A 70 3.68 12.12 3.43
C GLU A 70 5.10 11.56 3.50
N ILE A 71 5.77 11.47 2.34
CA ILE A 71 7.17 11.05 2.22
C ILE A 71 7.91 12.03 1.31
N ASP A 72 9.23 12.15 1.47
CA ASP A 72 10.04 13.15 0.75
C ASP A 72 10.05 12.94 -0.79
N ARG A 73 9.75 11.71 -1.24
CA ARG A 73 9.75 11.31 -2.65
C ARG A 73 8.60 11.89 -3.47
N PHE A 74 7.44 12.13 -2.87
CA PHE A 74 6.24 12.59 -3.57
C PHE A 74 5.78 13.92 -3.00
N GLU A 75 5.29 14.81 -3.86
CA GLU A 75 4.82 16.14 -3.43
C GLU A 75 3.48 16.08 -2.68
N GLU A 76 2.67 15.05 -2.94
CA GLU A 76 1.35 14.85 -2.37
C GLU A 76 1.36 13.69 -1.35
N PRO A 77 0.48 13.72 -0.33
CA PRO A 77 0.30 12.58 0.57
C PRO A 77 -0.09 11.33 -0.22
N VAL A 78 0.40 10.17 0.19
CA VAL A 78 0.13 8.89 -0.48
C VAL A 78 -0.83 8.08 0.36
N TYR A 79 -1.93 7.66 -0.25
CA TYR A 79 -2.78 6.61 0.29
C TYR A 79 -2.20 5.25 -0.10
N PHE A 80 -1.93 4.41 0.89
CA PHE A 80 -1.59 3.01 0.64
C PHE A 80 -2.36 2.08 1.56
N LYS A 81 -2.78 0.95 0.98
CA LYS A 81 -3.60 -0.06 1.63
C LYS A 81 -3.05 -1.45 1.37
N PHE A 82 -2.93 -2.23 2.44
CA PHE A 82 -2.38 -3.58 2.37
C PHE A 82 -3.04 -4.54 3.36
N SER A 83 -2.81 -5.82 3.14
CA SER A 83 -3.08 -6.89 4.11
C SER A 83 -1.79 -7.61 4.47
N ILE A 84 -1.72 -8.13 5.69
CA ILE A 84 -0.59 -8.98 6.15
C ILE A 84 -1.10 -10.41 6.31
N SER A 85 -0.33 -11.36 5.81
CA SER A 85 -0.53 -12.80 5.99
C SER A 85 0.77 -13.45 6.50
N GLN A 86 0.75 -14.75 6.79
CA GLN A 86 1.97 -15.49 7.11
C GLN A 86 2.97 -15.51 5.94
N ASP A 87 2.48 -15.37 4.71
CA ASP A 87 3.27 -15.46 3.48
C ASP A 87 3.83 -14.10 3.05
N GLY A 88 3.46 -13.00 3.69
CA GLY A 88 3.96 -11.67 3.36
C GLY A 88 2.88 -10.61 3.28
N LEU A 89 3.23 -9.50 2.62
CA LEU A 89 2.40 -8.32 2.43
C LEU A 89 1.68 -8.40 1.10
N TRP A 90 0.38 -8.09 1.11
CA TRP A 90 -0.43 -7.97 -0.10
C TRP A 90 -0.80 -6.50 -0.29
N LEU A 91 -0.24 -5.87 -1.32
CA LEU A 91 -0.54 -4.50 -1.67
C LEU A 91 -1.87 -4.44 -2.43
N VAL A 92 -2.81 -3.66 -1.91
CA VAL A 92 -4.17 -3.54 -2.45
C VAL A 92 -4.38 -2.21 -3.18
N SER A 93 -3.76 -1.14 -2.70
CA SER A 93 -3.84 0.19 -3.32
C SER A 93 -2.61 1.01 -2.93
N LEU A 94 -2.10 1.82 -3.85
CA LEU A 94 -0.99 2.75 -3.60
C LEU A 94 -1.12 3.89 -4.62
N HIS A 95 -1.68 5.03 -4.20
CA HIS A 95 -1.98 6.16 -5.08
C HIS A 95 -1.88 7.48 -4.31
N ILE A 96 -1.88 8.60 -5.02
CA ILE A 96 -2.01 9.93 -4.43
C ILE A 96 -3.28 9.97 -3.56
N ASP A 97 -3.19 10.48 -2.34
CA ASP A 97 -4.36 10.69 -1.48
C ASP A 97 -5.30 11.70 -2.14
N ARG A 98 -6.41 11.20 -2.66
CA ARG A 98 -7.45 12.04 -3.22
C ARG A 98 -8.40 12.36 -2.08
N LYS A 99 -8.32 13.59 -1.58
CA LYS A 99 -9.37 14.15 -0.71
C LYS A 99 -10.67 14.16 -1.51
N GLU A 100 -11.57 13.23 -1.21
CA GLU A 100 -12.98 13.35 -1.60
C GLU A 100 -13.63 14.55 -0.91
#